data_AF-A0A2P6Q7Q9-F1
#
_entry.id   AF-A0A2P6Q7Q9-F1
#
_cell.length_a   1.000
_cell.length_b   1.000
_cell.length_c   1.000
_cell.angle_alpha   90.00
_cell.angle_beta   90.00
_cell.angle_gamma   90.00
#
_symmetry.space_group_name_H-M   'P 1'
#
loop_
_entity.id
_entity.type
_entity.pdbx_description
1 polymer ?
#
loop_
_entity_poly.entity_id
_entity_poly.type
_entity_poly.pdbx_seq_one_letter_code
_entity_poly.pdbx_strand_id
1 'polypeptide(L)'
;MLDWDHWLVIWRVEFWGREWNFVDIGTFTSLVCLHFLSLFAPFYFTWTAFWLAIALYFVSGVGVTLSFHRNLSHRSFKLPRWLEYFFAYCGVLSLQRSPLDWVSVHRAHHQYTDTVKDPHSPVKGFWFSHVGWTVDYRGRNGNYEPRLKNVGDLKRQPYYMFLHYTYPLHYTALGVPLYFLGGMPFLVWGMGVRTVLFLHATFGINSICHTWGQQVWETGDLSRNNWLIGLLAHGEGWHNNHHAFQHSARHSLEWWQIDVTWYVIRFLELVGLATEVKLPTETQKKQKALSNKMIYEEKQQQLETKSKMANLKKLRS
;
A
#
# COMPACT_ATOMS: atom_id res chain seq x y z
N MET A 1 8.25 -24.22 -18.33
CA MET A 1 8.73 -23.07 -17.53
C MET A 1 8.87 -23.59 -16.11
N LEU A 2 10.10 -23.69 -15.57
CA LEU A 2 10.33 -24.25 -14.23
C LEU A 2 9.56 -23.40 -13.21
N ASP A 3 8.67 -24.05 -12.46
CA ASP A 3 7.85 -23.44 -11.42
C ASP A 3 8.68 -23.23 -10.15
N TRP A 4 9.67 -22.34 -10.25
CA TRP A 4 10.57 -21.97 -9.14
C TRP A 4 9.80 -21.45 -7.93
N ASP A 5 8.64 -20.82 -8.19
CA ASP A 5 7.81 -20.23 -7.16
C ASP A 5 7.05 -21.29 -6.35
N HIS A 6 6.69 -22.42 -6.96
CA HIS A 6 6.09 -23.54 -6.25
C HIS A 6 7.03 -24.12 -5.19
N TRP A 7 8.33 -24.26 -5.49
CA TRP A 7 9.31 -24.75 -4.52
C TRP A 7 9.44 -23.85 -3.28
N LEU A 8 9.37 -22.53 -3.45
CA LEU A 8 9.44 -21.55 -2.35
C LEU A 8 8.28 -21.67 -1.35
N VAL A 9 7.17 -22.30 -1.74
CA VAL A 9 5.95 -22.44 -0.94
C VAL A 9 5.58 -23.90 -0.61
N ILE A 10 6.27 -24.88 -1.18
CA ILE A 10 6.09 -26.31 -0.85
C ILE A 10 6.65 -26.63 0.53
N TRP A 11 7.86 -26.12 0.85
CA TRP A 11 8.51 -26.38 2.13
C TRP A 11 7.79 -25.66 3.27
N ARG A 12 7.61 -26.39 4.38
CA ARG A 12 6.81 -25.95 5.53
C ARG A 12 7.46 -26.37 6.83
N VAL A 13 7.41 -25.46 7.80
CA VAL A 13 7.70 -25.75 9.21
C VAL A 13 6.59 -25.16 10.06
N GLU A 14 6.11 -25.92 11.03
CA GLU A 14 5.15 -25.43 12.02
C GLU A 14 5.89 -24.62 13.08
N PHE A 15 5.51 -23.34 13.22
CA PHE A 15 6.12 -22.43 14.19
C PHE A 15 5.09 -21.40 14.65
N TRP A 16 5.01 -21.17 15.97
CA TRP A 16 4.01 -20.29 16.60
C TRP A 16 2.57 -20.53 16.14
N GLY A 17 2.17 -21.81 16.08
CA GLY A 17 0.78 -22.20 15.78
C GLY A 17 0.33 -21.95 14.34
N ARG A 18 1.25 -21.73 13.40
CA ARG A 18 0.98 -21.68 11.96
C ARG A 18 2.07 -22.36 11.15
N GLU A 19 1.76 -22.72 9.91
CA GLU A 19 2.77 -23.13 8.93
C GLU A 19 3.52 -21.90 8.40
N TRP A 20 4.84 -21.99 8.36
CA TRP A 20 5.75 -21.02 7.74
C TRP A 20 6.42 -21.65 6.53
N ASN A 21 6.52 -20.88 5.44
CA ASN A 21 7.32 -21.25 4.27
C ASN A 21 8.60 -20.39 4.18
N PHE A 22 9.45 -20.66 3.17
CA PHE A 22 10.68 -19.89 2.96
C PHE A 22 10.43 -18.40 2.76
N VAL A 23 9.30 -18.05 2.14
CA VAL A 23 8.94 -16.66 1.87
C VAL A 23 8.59 -15.92 3.16
N ASP A 24 7.91 -16.58 4.11
CA ASP A 24 7.59 -16.04 5.42
C ASP A 24 8.86 -15.82 6.25
N ILE A 25 9.73 -16.83 6.30
CA ILE A 25 11.01 -16.77 7.02
C ILE A 25 11.90 -15.67 6.43
N GLY A 26 12.02 -15.60 5.09
CA GLY A 26 12.81 -14.57 4.41
C GLY A 26 12.26 -13.16 4.68
N THR A 27 10.94 -12.99 4.70
CA THR A 27 10.32 -11.69 5.03
C THR A 27 10.58 -11.29 6.46
N PHE A 28 10.32 -12.20 7.40
CA PHE A 28 10.52 -11.96 8.82
C PHE A 28 11.99 -11.62 9.12
N THR A 29 12.92 -12.40 8.57
CA THR A 29 14.36 -12.15 8.70
C THR A 29 14.75 -10.79 8.14
N SER A 30 14.27 -10.45 6.93
CA SER A 30 14.55 -9.15 6.32
C SER A 30 14.03 -7.99 7.16
N LEU A 31 12.79 -8.11 7.69
CA LEU A 31 12.22 -7.11 8.58
C LEU A 31 13.08 -6.95 9.84
N VAL A 32 13.40 -8.03 10.55
CA VAL A 32 14.22 -7.98 11.77
C VAL A 32 15.60 -7.37 11.50
N CYS A 33 16.29 -7.80 10.43
CA CYS A 33 17.60 -7.28 10.07
C CYS A 33 17.56 -5.77 9.77
N LEU A 34 16.54 -5.27 9.08
CA LEU A 34 16.41 -3.84 8.77
C LEU A 34 16.08 -2.99 9.99
N HIS A 35 15.22 -3.49 10.89
CA HIS A 35 14.93 -2.82 12.15
C HIS A 35 16.19 -2.76 13.02
N PHE A 36 16.92 -3.89 13.12
CA PHE A 36 18.18 -3.94 13.84
C PHE A 36 19.23 -2.99 13.24
N LEU A 37 19.38 -2.96 11.91
CA LEU A 37 20.26 -2.01 11.22
C LEU A 37 19.89 -0.56 11.54
N SER A 38 18.59 -0.24 11.63
CA SER A 38 18.10 1.10 11.94
C SER A 38 18.42 1.54 13.38
N LEU A 39 18.62 0.61 14.32
CA LEU A 39 19.04 0.95 15.69
C LEU A 39 20.43 1.59 15.72
N PHE A 40 21.26 1.38 14.69
CA PHE A 40 22.58 2.01 14.60
C PHE A 40 22.54 3.45 14.09
N ALA A 41 21.36 4.00 13.78
CA ALA A 41 21.21 5.35 13.23
C ALA A 41 21.92 6.45 14.03
N PRO A 42 21.89 6.48 15.38
CA PRO A 42 22.60 7.51 16.16
C PRO A 42 24.13 7.45 16.01
N PHE A 43 24.69 6.25 15.82
CA PHE A 43 26.15 6.06 15.71
C PHE A 43 26.70 6.36 14.31
N TYR A 44 25.84 6.34 13.30
CA TYR A 44 26.21 6.55 11.90
C TYR A 44 25.47 7.73 11.26
N PHE A 45 25.02 8.69 12.06
CA PHE A 45 24.39 9.91 11.55
C PHE A 45 25.41 10.82 10.85
N THR A 46 25.08 11.22 9.64
CA THR A 46 25.70 12.37 8.96
C THR A 46 24.61 13.10 8.18
N TRP A 47 24.76 14.42 7.97
CA TRP A 47 23.81 15.18 7.16
C TRP A 47 23.68 14.63 5.74
N THR A 48 24.78 14.17 5.15
CA THR A 48 24.77 13.55 3.81
C THR A 48 23.95 12.26 3.79
N ALA A 49 24.14 11.38 4.78
CA ALA A 49 23.37 10.14 4.89
C ALA A 49 21.88 10.39 5.17
N PHE A 50 21.57 11.42 5.98
CA PHE A 50 20.20 11.87 6.23
C PHE A 50 19.51 12.31 4.92
N TRP A 51 20.11 13.23 4.18
CA TRP A 51 19.51 13.72 2.93
C TRP A 51 19.45 12.65 1.84
N LEU A 52 20.42 11.74 1.79
CA LEU A 52 20.35 10.55 0.95
C LEU A 52 19.15 9.67 1.30
N ALA A 53 18.91 9.41 2.58
CA ALA A 53 17.77 8.64 3.04
C ALA A 53 16.45 9.32 2.65
N ILE A 54 16.34 10.64 2.80
CA ILE A 54 15.16 11.42 2.37
C ILE A 54 14.96 11.34 0.84
N ALA A 55 16.03 11.48 0.06
CA ALA A 55 15.95 11.36 -1.40
C ALA A 55 15.49 9.95 -1.83
N LEU A 56 16.09 8.91 -1.25
CA LEU A 56 15.70 7.53 -1.50
C LEU A 56 14.28 7.24 -1.02
N TYR A 57 13.84 7.81 0.10
CA TYR A 57 12.48 7.71 0.62
C TYR A 57 11.48 8.23 -0.41
N PHE A 58 11.74 9.41 -0.97
CA PHE A 58 10.93 10.01 -2.02
C PHE A 58 10.92 9.16 -3.29
N VAL A 59 12.10 8.70 -3.76
CA VAL A 59 12.21 7.90 -5.00
C VAL A 59 11.42 6.60 -4.90
N SER A 60 11.61 5.80 -3.84
CA SER A 60 10.80 4.59 -3.67
C SER A 60 9.35 4.88 -3.37
N GLY A 61 9.10 5.96 -2.62
CA GLY A 61 7.78 6.37 -2.22
C GLY A 61 6.90 6.71 -3.41
N VAL A 62 7.38 7.58 -4.28
CA VAL A 62 6.76 7.87 -5.57
C VAL A 62 6.72 6.62 -6.43
N GLY A 63 7.75 5.78 -6.43
CA GLY A 63 7.72 4.49 -7.13
C GLY A 63 6.52 3.61 -6.76
N VAL A 64 6.23 3.44 -5.47
CA VAL A 64 5.08 2.65 -5.00
C VAL A 64 3.76 3.38 -5.29
N THR A 65 3.65 4.65 -4.90
CA THR A 65 2.39 5.40 -4.95
C THR A 65 1.97 5.81 -6.36
N LEU A 66 2.92 6.25 -7.19
CA LEU A 66 2.67 6.61 -8.59
C LEU A 66 2.54 5.36 -9.44
N SER A 67 3.49 4.42 -9.37
CA SER A 67 3.51 3.24 -10.23
C SER A 67 2.60 2.14 -9.70
N PHE A 68 2.99 1.46 -8.62
CA PHE A 68 2.28 0.25 -8.19
C PHE A 68 0.81 0.54 -7.88
N HIS A 69 0.54 1.64 -7.19
CA HIS A 69 -0.80 2.00 -6.79
C HIS A 69 -1.60 2.64 -7.92
N ARG A 70 -1.33 3.90 -8.28
CA ARG A 70 -2.21 4.68 -9.16
C ARG A 70 -2.12 4.26 -10.63
N ASN A 71 -0.93 3.94 -11.14
CA ASN A 71 -0.75 3.56 -12.54
C ASN A 71 -1.09 2.08 -12.80
N LEU A 72 -0.42 1.15 -12.12
CA LEU A 72 -0.54 -0.30 -12.41
C LEU A 72 -1.80 -0.92 -11.80
N SER A 73 -2.17 -0.55 -10.58
CA SER A 73 -3.37 -1.13 -9.94
C SER A 73 -4.65 -0.48 -10.44
N HIS A 74 -4.73 0.85 -10.42
CA HIS A 74 -5.98 1.58 -10.70
C HIS A 74 -6.10 2.14 -12.12
N ARG A 75 -5.01 2.17 -12.89
CA ARG A 75 -4.96 2.72 -14.26
C ARG A 75 -5.53 4.14 -14.30
N SER A 76 -5.12 4.96 -13.32
CA SER A 76 -5.60 6.33 -13.14
C SER A 76 -5.06 7.31 -14.19
N PHE A 77 -4.01 6.93 -14.91
CA PHE A 77 -3.39 7.69 -16.01
C PHE A 77 -2.49 6.75 -16.85
N LYS A 78 -2.01 7.23 -17.99
CA LYS A 78 -1.04 6.53 -18.86
C LYS A 78 0.30 7.25 -18.89
N LEU A 79 1.38 6.49 -19.00
CA LEU A 79 2.75 6.98 -19.20
C LEU A 79 3.37 6.31 -20.44
N PRO A 80 4.37 6.93 -21.08
CA PRO A 80 5.30 6.24 -21.97
C PRO A 80 5.93 5.04 -21.26
N ARG A 81 6.11 3.93 -21.99
CA ARG A 81 6.56 2.66 -21.41
C ARG A 81 7.88 2.75 -20.65
N TRP A 82 8.84 3.51 -21.16
CA TRP A 82 10.14 3.68 -20.49
C TRP A 82 9.99 4.34 -19.10
N LEU A 83 9.05 5.29 -18.98
CA LEU A 83 8.80 6.01 -17.73
C LEU A 83 7.94 5.19 -16.76
N GLU A 84 6.95 4.45 -17.29
CA GLU A 84 6.18 3.45 -16.53
C GLU A 84 7.14 2.44 -15.86
N TYR A 85 8.07 1.89 -16.64
CA TYR A 85 9.07 0.93 -16.16
C TYR A 85 10.05 1.56 -15.18
N PHE A 86 10.52 2.78 -15.44
CA PHE A 86 11.36 3.52 -14.51
C PHE A 86 10.71 3.67 -13.13
N PHE A 87 9.48 4.16 -13.04
CA PHE A 87 8.80 4.31 -11.76
C PHE A 87 8.49 2.96 -11.10
N ALA A 88 8.18 1.92 -11.88
CA ALA A 88 8.02 0.57 -11.35
C ALA A 88 9.34 0.04 -10.72
N TYR A 89 10.48 0.31 -11.34
CA TYR A 89 11.79 -0.03 -10.78
C TYR A 89 12.04 0.71 -9.46
N CYS A 90 11.75 2.02 -9.40
CA CYS A 90 11.85 2.78 -8.16
C CYS A 90 11.00 2.15 -7.05
N GLY A 91 9.79 1.68 -7.39
CA GLY A 91 8.91 0.95 -6.47
C GLY A 91 9.53 -0.36 -5.95
N VAL A 92 10.26 -1.11 -6.77
CA VAL A 92 10.97 -2.33 -6.34
C VAL A 92 12.00 -2.04 -5.23
N LEU A 93 12.63 -0.86 -5.26
CA LEU A 93 13.60 -0.44 -4.24
C LEU A 93 12.95 -0.14 -2.87
N SER A 94 11.62 -0.22 -2.73
CA SER A 94 10.89 -0.04 -1.46
C SER A 94 10.89 -1.29 -0.56
N LEU A 95 11.31 -2.45 -1.08
CA LEU A 95 11.20 -3.75 -0.42
C LEU A 95 9.74 -4.16 -0.09
N GLN A 96 8.77 -3.75 -0.92
CA GLN A 96 7.37 -4.13 -0.76
C GLN A 96 6.89 -5.25 -1.70
N ARG A 97 7.80 -6.15 -2.12
CA ARG A 97 7.58 -7.17 -3.17
C ARG A 97 7.61 -6.63 -4.59
N SER A 98 7.53 -7.57 -5.53
CA SER A 98 7.54 -7.27 -6.96
C SER A 98 6.25 -6.52 -7.39
N PRO A 99 6.27 -5.85 -8.56
CA PRO A 99 5.07 -5.19 -9.08
C PRO A 99 3.87 -6.14 -9.22
N LEU A 100 4.11 -7.39 -9.64
CA LEU A 100 3.06 -8.41 -9.77
C LEU A 100 2.40 -8.72 -8.42
N ASP A 101 3.22 -8.97 -7.40
CA ASP A 101 2.72 -9.34 -6.07
C ASP A 101 1.96 -8.18 -5.43
N TRP A 102 2.54 -6.98 -5.47
CA TRP A 102 1.96 -5.79 -4.86
C TRP A 102 0.62 -5.46 -5.49
N VAL A 103 0.56 -5.38 -6.83
CA VAL A 103 -0.67 -5.07 -7.56
C VAL A 103 -1.72 -6.17 -7.37
N SER A 104 -1.30 -7.44 -7.34
CA SER A 104 -2.22 -8.56 -7.10
C SER A 104 -2.89 -8.46 -5.72
N VAL A 105 -2.10 -8.24 -4.67
CA VAL A 105 -2.59 -8.08 -3.30
C VAL A 105 -3.49 -6.85 -3.19
N HIS A 106 -3.08 -5.72 -3.77
CA HIS A 106 -3.84 -4.47 -3.71
C HIS A 106 -5.19 -4.56 -4.42
N ARG A 107 -5.22 -5.18 -5.62
CA ARG A 107 -6.49 -5.46 -6.33
C ARG A 107 -7.39 -6.39 -5.51
N ALA A 108 -6.83 -7.38 -4.82
CA ALA A 108 -7.60 -8.26 -3.93
C ALA A 108 -8.13 -7.51 -2.70
N HIS A 109 -7.34 -6.61 -2.11
CA HIS A 109 -7.80 -5.73 -1.03
C HIS A 109 -9.01 -4.91 -1.47
N HIS A 110 -8.98 -4.23 -2.62
CA HIS A 110 -10.14 -3.46 -3.11
C HIS A 110 -11.37 -4.33 -3.42
N GLN A 111 -11.16 -5.57 -3.84
CA GLN A 111 -12.27 -6.50 -4.12
C GLN A 111 -12.95 -7.01 -2.84
N TYR A 112 -12.19 -7.13 -1.74
CA TYR A 112 -12.61 -7.81 -0.52
C TYR A 112 -12.45 -6.95 0.74
N THR A 113 -12.37 -5.63 0.58
CA THR A 113 -11.97 -4.66 1.62
C THR A 113 -12.69 -4.92 2.93
N ASP A 114 -11.93 -4.97 4.02
CA ASP A 114 -12.43 -5.16 5.38
C ASP A 114 -13.27 -6.44 5.59
N THR A 115 -13.08 -7.45 4.74
CA THR A 115 -13.60 -8.81 4.95
C THR A 115 -12.47 -9.76 5.34
N VAL A 116 -12.80 -10.99 5.74
CA VAL A 116 -11.79 -12.03 6.04
C VAL A 116 -10.94 -12.38 4.81
N LYS A 117 -11.45 -12.15 3.59
CA LYS A 117 -10.74 -12.40 2.33
C LYS A 117 -9.75 -11.28 1.96
N ASP A 118 -9.82 -10.12 2.61
CA ASP A 118 -8.82 -9.07 2.44
C ASP A 118 -7.46 -9.56 3.00
N PRO A 119 -6.37 -9.52 2.19
CA PRO A 119 -5.04 -9.95 2.59
C PRO A 119 -4.52 -9.27 3.86
N HIS A 120 -4.88 -8.01 4.09
CA HIS A 120 -4.41 -7.22 5.23
C HIS A 120 -5.58 -6.57 5.98
N SER A 121 -6.67 -7.31 6.08
CA SER A 121 -7.91 -6.84 6.70
C SER A 121 -7.71 -6.38 8.16
N PRO A 122 -8.15 -5.18 8.53
CA PRO A 122 -8.13 -4.69 9.92
C PRO A 122 -9.07 -5.50 10.83
N VAL A 123 -10.05 -6.22 10.28
CA VAL A 123 -10.96 -7.09 11.08
C VAL A 123 -10.22 -8.28 11.71
N LYS A 124 -9.02 -8.60 11.20
CA LYS A 124 -8.11 -9.60 11.78
C LYS A 124 -7.24 -9.02 12.92
N GLY A 125 -7.39 -7.72 13.21
CA GLY A 125 -6.69 -7.00 14.26
C GLY A 125 -5.69 -5.97 13.73
N PHE A 126 -5.49 -4.89 14.50
CA PHE A 126 -4.64 -3.77 14.12
C PHE A 126 -3.20 -4.19 13.79
N TRP A 127 -2.57 -5.00 14.64
CA TRP A 127 -1.19 -5.45 14.41
C TRP A 127 -1.07 -6.42 13.24
N PHE A 128 -2.14 -7.17 12.96
CA PHE A 128 -2.20 -8.02 11.77
C PHE A 128 -2.19 -7.15 10.50
N SER A 129 -3.08 -6.14 10.39
CA SER A 129 -3.14 -5.27 9.21
C SER A 129 -1.92 -4.34 9.10
N HIS A 130 -1.25 -4.03 10.21
CA HIS A 130 -0.01 -3.25 10.18
C HIS A 130 1.15 -4.10 9.65
N VAL A 131 1.56 -5.16 10.35
CA VAL A 131 2.77 -5.92 10.00
C VAL A 131 2.54 -7.43 9.89
N GLY A 132 1.60 -8.01 10.65
CA GLY A 132 1.41 -9.46 10.72
C GLY A 132 1.08 -10.09 9.36
N TRP A 133 0.29 -9.41 8.53
CA TRP A 133 -0.04 -9.86 7.18
C TRP A 133 1.22 -10.10 6.33
N THR A 134 2.27 -9.27 6.49
CA THR A 134 3.48 -9.33 5.66
C THR A 134 4.23 -10.66 5.76
N VAL A 135 4.12 -11.33 6.91
CA VAL A 135 4.75 -12.63 7.18
C VAL A 135 3.77 -13.79 7.06
N ASP A 136 2.50 -13.54 6.73
CA ASP A 136 1.50 -14.57 6.43
C ASP A 136 1.31 -14.68 4.90
N TYR A 137 2.31 -15.22 4.20
CA TYR A 137 2.24 -15.34 2.75
C TYR A 137 1.05 -16.19 2.30
N ARG A 138 0.73 -17.28 3.01
CA ARG A 138 -0.37 -18.19 2.65
C ARG A 138 -1.73 -17.55 2.89
N GLY A 139 -1.96 -16.93 4.05
CA GLY A 139 -3.24 -16.30 4.37
C GLY A 139 -3.56 -15.11 3.46
N ARG A 140 -2.53 -14.41 2.96
CA ARG A 140 -2.70 -13.33 1.97
C ARG A 140 -3.05 -13.82 0.57
N ASN A 141 -2.45 -14.93 0.15
CA ASN A 141 -2.35 -15.26 -1.27
C ASN A 141 -3.02 -16.59 -1.66
N GLY A 142 -3.44 -17.42 -0.69
CA GLY A 142 -3.94 -18.76 -0.94
C GLY A 142 -2.90 -19.64 -1.66
N ASN A 143 -3.34 -20.38 -2.68
CA ASN A 143 -2.44 -21.14 -3.57
C ASN A 143 -1.79 -20.23 -4.62
N TYR A 144 -0.58 -20.57 -5.08
CA TYR A 144 0.24 -19.72 -5.96
C TYR A 144 -0.42 -19.35 -7.30
N GLU A 145 -1.06 -20.32 -7.98
CA GLU A 145 -1.65 -20.09 -9.31
C GLU A 145 -2.90 -19.19 -9.30
N PRO A 146 -3.86 -19.37 -8.37
CA PRO A 146 -4.98 -18.44 -8.20
C PRO A 146 -4.58 -16.99 -7.89
N ARG A 147 -3.47 -16.79 -7.17
CA ARG A 147 -2.96 -15.49 -6.70
C ARG A 147 -2.79 -14.47 -7.82
N LEU A 148 -2.01 -14.83 -8.85
CA LEU A 148 -1.65 -13.90 -9.92
C LEU A 148 -2.66 -13.87 -11.07
N LYS A 149 -3.86 -14.46 -10.91
CA LYS A 149 -4.90 -14.43 -11.95
C LYS A 149 -5.40 -13.01 -12.22
N ASN A 150 -5.43 -12.16 -11.19
CA ASN A 150 -5.89 -10.79 -11.29
C ASN A 150 -4.84 -9.81 -11.85
N VAL A 151 -3.65 -10.28 -12.28
CA VAL A 151 -2.56 -9.47 -12.86
C VAL A 151 -2.05 -10.01 -14.21
N GLY A 152 -2.95 -10.64 -14.98
CA GLY A 152 -2.62 -11.16 -16.31
C GLY A 152 -2.11 -10.09 -17.30
N ASP A 153 -2.45 -8.82 -17.08
CA ASP A 153 -1.94 -7.67 -17.83
C ASP A 153 -0.46 -7.38 -17.58
N LEU A 154 0.03 -7.61 -16.35
CA LEU A 154 1.44 -7.47 -15.99
C LEU A 154 2.24 -8.70 -16.41
N LYS A 155 1.69 -9.91 -16.23
CA LYS A 155 2.33 -11.18 -16.63
C LYS A 155 2.72 -11.25 -18.11
N ARG A 156 1.96 -10.59 -18.98
CA ARG A 156 2.24 -10.53 -20.43
C ARG A 156 3.45 -9.67 -20.79
N GLN A 157 4.01 -8.93 -19.83
CA GLN A 157 5.13 -8.01 -20.07
C GLN A 157 6.42 -8.60 -19.49
N PRO A 158 7.43 -8.92 -20.33
CA PRO A 158 8.68 -9.54 -19.87
C PRO A 158 9.41 -8.74 -18.79
N TYR A 159 9.32 -7.40 -18.84
CA TYR A 159 9.93 -6.52 -17.85
C TYR A 159 9.42 -6.79 -16.42
N TYR A 160 8.11 -6.93 -16.24
CA TYR A 160 7.54 -7.18 -14.92
C TYR A 160 7.81 -8.61 -14.44
N MET A 161 7.89 -9.58 -15.37
CA MET A 161 8.31 -10.93 -15.04
C MET A 161 9.79 -10.98 -14.62
N PHE A 162 10.67 -10.22 -15.27
CA PHE A 162 12.06 -10.06 -14.85
C PHE A 162 12.12 -9.53 -13.42
N LEU A 163 11.49 -8.38 -13.14
CA LEU A 163 11.44 -7.81 -11.79
C LEU A 163 10.82 -8.76 -10.75
N HIS A 164 9.86 -9.60 -11.14
CA HIS A 164 9.26 -10.59 -10.26
C HIS A 164 10.30 -11.63 -9.79
N TYR A 165 11.04 -12.21 -10.72
CA TYR A 165 12.01 -13.25 -10.42
C TYR A 165 13.31 -12.73 -9.79
N THR A 166 13.70 -11.48 -10.07
CA THR A 166 14.92 -10.87 -9.52
C THR A 166 14.67 -9.92 -8.36
N TYR A 167 13.42 -9.81 -7.87
CA TYR A 167 13.02 -8.82 -6.86
C TYR A 167 13.99 -8.69 -5.67
N PRO A 168 14.40 -9.77 -4.97
CA PRO A 168 15.29 -9.63 -3.82
C PRO A 168 16.65 -9.05 -4.19
N LEU A 169 17.14 -9.34 -5.40
CA LEU A 169 18.46 -8.91 -5.90
C LEU A 169 18.52 -7.41 -6.12
N HIS A 170 17.43 -6.77 -6.55
CA HIS A 170 17.44 -5.33 -6.81
C HIS A 170 17.62 -4.50 -5.54
N TYR A 171 16.97 -4.91 -4.45
CA TYR A 171 17.15 -4.23 -3.17
C TYR A 171 18.55 -4.48 -2.59
N THR A 172 19.05 -5.72 -2.62
CA THR A 172 20.41 -6.00 -2.14
C THR A 172 21.49 -5.31 -2.99
N ALA A 173 21.28 -5.25 -4.31
CA ALA A 173 22.18 -4.55 -5.23
C ALA A 173 22.24 -3.04 -4.99
N LEU A 174 21.19 -2.40 -4.45
CA LEU A 174 21.24 -1.00 -4.05
C LEU A 174 22.21 -0.76 -2.88
N GLY A 175 22.35 -1.73 -1.97
CA GLY A 175 23.24 -1.62 -0.81
C GLY A 175 24.72 -1.53 -1.19
N VAL A 176 25.13 -2.22 -2.26
CA VAL A 176 26.52 -2.26 -2.74
C VAL A 176 27.08 -0.86 -3.07
N PRO A 177 26.50 -0.08 -4.00
CA PRO A 177 26.98 1.26 -4.30
C PRO A 177 26.82 2.21 -3.11
N LEU A 178 25.78 2.07 -2.28
CA LEU A 178 25.63 2.89 -1.07
C LEU A 178 26.80 2.70 -0.11
N TYR A 179 27.22 1.45 0.12
CA TYR A 179 28.36 1.15 0.95
C TYR A 179 29.67 1.69 0.36
N PHE A 180 29.91 1.51 -0.94
CA PHE A 180 31.12 2.03 -1.58
C PHE A 180 31.20 3.57 -1.57
N LEU A 181 30.06 4.27 -1.64
CA LEU A 181 30.01 5.73 -1.70
C LEU A 181 30.07 6.40 -0.33
N GLY A 182 29.52 5.79 0.71
CA GLY A 182 29.42 6.44 2.03
C GLY A 182 29.43 5.49 3.22
N GLY A 183 29.90 4.25 3.03
CA GLY A 183 30.12 3.27 4.07
C GLY A 183 28.88 2.91 4.89
N MET A 184 29.11 2.63 6.17
CA MET A 184 28.04 2.31 7.12
C MET A 184 26.99 3.41 7.29
N PRO A 185 27.32 4.72 7.31
CA PRO A 185 26.30 5.78 7.29
C PRO A 185 25.27 5.61 6.18
N PHE A 186 25.70 5.36 4.95
CA PHE A 186 24.79 5.22 3.81
C PHE A 186 23.99 3.92 3.86
N LEU A 187 24.57 2.82 4.35
CA LEU A 187 23.82 1.58 4.57
C LEU A 187 22.76 1.75 5.67
N VAL A 188 23.15 2.27 6.84
CA VAL A 188 22.26 2.43 8.00
C VAL A 188 21.10 3.35 7.65
N TRP A 189 21.38 4.52 7.07
CA TRP A 189 20.35 5.50 6.74
C TRP A 189 19.60 5.19 5.46
N GLY A 190 20.31 4.84 4.38
CA GLY A 190 19.73 4.59 3.05
C GLY A 190 19.01 3.25 2.92
N MET A 191 19.50 2.20 3.57
CA MET A 191 18.87 0.87 3.55
C MET A 191 18.05 0.60 4.82
N GLY A 192 18.57 0.90 6.01
CA GLY A 192 17.88 0.63 7.28
C GLY A 192 16.74 1.63 7.53
N VAL A 193 17.10 2.82 8.01
CA VAL A 193 16.18 3.86 8.52
C VAL A 193 15.13 4.20 7.47
N ARG A 194 15.56 4.55 6.26
CA ARG A 194 14.65 4.91 5.15
C ARG A 194 13.61 3.83 4.89
N THR A 195 14.03 2.57 4.82
CA THR A 195 13.12 1.47 4.48
C THR A 195 12.17 1.17 5.63
N VAL A 196 12.65 1.13 6.89
CA VAL A 196 11.79 0.93 8.06
C VAL A 196 10.74 2.03 8.17
N LEU A 197 11.13 3.30 8.04
CA LEU A 197 10.18 4.42 8.06
C LEU A 197 9.14 4.29 6.96
N PHE A 198 9.56 3.97 5.73
CA PHE A 198 8.63 3.88 4.60
C PHE A 198 7.70 2.66 4.68
N LEU A 199 8.20 1.52 5.18
CA LEU A 199 7.37 0.34 5.45
C LEU A 199 6.28 0.68 6.47
N HIS A 200 6.62 1.32 7.60
CA HIS A 200 5.62 1.72 8.59
C HIS A 200 4.64 2.77 8.08
N ALA A 201 5.09 3.73 7.26
CA ALA A 201 4.18 4.68 6.61
C ALA A 201 3.17 3.95 5.71
N THR A 202 3.62 2.97 4.93
CA THR A 202 2.75 2.20 4.01
C THR A 202 1.84 1.25 4.77
N PHE A 203 2.37 0.53 5.76
CA PHE A 203 1.60 -0.35 6.65
C PHE A 203 0.57 0.41 7.47
N GLY A 204 0.86 1.66 7.80
CA GLY A 204 -0.06 2.62 8.38
C GLY A 204 -1.29 2.89 7.51
N ILE A 205 -1.20 2.75 6.18
CA ILE A 205 -2.37 2.87 5.31
C ILE A 205 -3.36 1.73 5.63
N ASN A 206 -2.89 0.49 5.65
CA ASN A 206 -3.74 -0.69 5.90
C ASN A 206 -4.31 -0.75 7.32
N SER A 207 -3.62 -0.14 8.28
CA SER A 207 -3.96 -0.22 9.71
C SER A 207 -4.55 1.08 10.23
N ILE A 208 -3.77 2.15 10.29
CA ILE A 208 -4.20 3.46 10.78
C ILE A 208 -5.30 4.02 9.89
N CYS A 209 -5.18 3.97 8.56
CA CYS A 209 -6.21 4.53 7.68
C CYS A 209 -7.45 3.62 7.54
N HIS A 210 -7.54 2.51 8.27
CA HIS A 210 -8.78 1.74 8.45
C HIS A 210 -9.30 1.74 9.91
N THR A 211 -8.64 2.45 10.81
CA THR A 211 -9.01 2.50 12.24
C THR A 211 -9.14 3.93 12.78
N TRP A 212 -8.26 4.84 12.38
CA TRP A 212 -8.19 6.20 12.87
C TRP A 212 -8.10 7.26 11.77
N GLY A 213 -9.05 8.19 11.80
CA GLY A 213 -9.11 9.33 10.90
C GLY A 213 -10.56 9.71 10.62
N GLN A 214 -10.76 10.46 9.53
CA GLN A 214 -12.08 10.96 9.13
C GLN A 214 -12.68 10.10 8.01
N GLN A 215 -13.92 9.67 8.17
CA GLN A 215 -14.71 9.08 7.09
C GLN A 215 -15.61 10.16 6.49
N VAL A 216 -15.20 10.72 5.36
CA VAL A 216 -15.94 11.79 4.65
C VAL A 216 -16.97 11.18 3.68
N TRP A 217 -16.64 10.02 3.12
CA TRP A 217 -17.44 9.29 2.14
C TRP A 217 -17.95 7.96 2.72
N GLU A 218 -19.23 7.67 2.54
CA GLU A 218 -19.79 6.35 2.84
C GLU A 218 -19.37 5.39 1.71
N THR A 219 -18.28 4.68 1.97
CA THR A 219 -17.67 3.70 1.07
C THR A 219 -18.19 2.28 1.30
N GLY A 220 -18.83 2.02 2.45
CA GLY A 220 -19.23 0.68 2.89
C GLY A 220 -18.09 -0.10 3.58
N ASP A 221 -16.91 0.51 3.68
CA ASP A 221 -15.72 -0.02 4.34
C ASP A 221 -15.30 0.89 5.53
N LEU A 222 -14.22 0.51 6.19
CA LEU A 222 -13.62 1.18 7.34
C LEU A 222 -12.55 2.20 6.95
N SER A 223 -12.37 2.53 5.66
CA SER A 223 -11.37 3.49 5.23
C SER A 223 -11.57 4.87 5.87
N ARG A 224 -10.46 5.54 6.20
CA ARG A 224 -10.39 6.83 6.88
C ARG A 224 -9.29 7.68 6.25
N ASN A 225 -9.57 8.97 6.14
CA ASN A 225 -8.56 9.98 5.83
C ASN A 225 -7.72 10.28 7.09
N ASN A 226 -6.41 10.11 7.01
CA ASN A 226 -5.45 10.41 8.07
C ASN A 226 -4.33 11.31 7.53
N TRP A 227 -4.24 12.54 8.04
CA TRP A 227 -3.32 13.55 7.51
C TRP A 227 -1.85 13.20 7.74
N LEU A 228 -1.51 12.53 8.84
CA LEU A 228 -0.14 12.17 9.16
C LEU A 228 0.35 11.08 8.20
N ILE A 229 -0.47 10.06 7.94
CA ILE A 229 -0.19 9.07 6.89
C ILE A 229 -0.24 9.73 5.51
N GLY A 230 -1.09 10.72 5.30
CA GLY A 230 -1.13 11.53 4.07
C GLY A 230 0.23 12.17 3.79
N LEU A 231 0.87 12.74 4.80
CA LEU A 231 2.21 13.32 4.68
C LEU A 231 3.29 12.25 4.49
N LEU A 232 3.34 11.24 5.36
CA LEU A 232 4.40 10.23 5.38
C LEU A 232 4.33 9.31 4.15
N ALA A 233 3.14 8.97 3.68
CA ALA A 233 2.93 8.08 2.54
C ALA A 233 2.58 8.84 1.25
N HIS A 234 3.09 10.06 1.07
CA HIS A 234 3.00 10.81 -0.21
C HIS A 234 1.58 11.01 -0.77
N GLY A 235 0.58 11.16 0.09
CA GLY A 235 -0.84 11.39 -0.25
C GLY A 235 -1.74 10.17 -0.03
N GLU A 236 -1.18 8.99 0.27
CA GLU A 236 -1.96 7.75 0.39
C GLU A 236 -2.82 7.66 1.66
N GLY A 237 -2.56 8.51 2.66
CA GLY A 237 -3.40 8.61 3.86
C GLY A 237 -4.75 9.28 3.62
N TRP A 238 -5.02 9.87 2.45
CA TRP A 238 -6.38 10.27 2.05
C TRP A 238 -7.18 9.04 1.59
N HIS A 239 -7.20 8.02 2.45
CA HIS A 239 -7.57 6.67 2.07
C HIS A 239 -9.08 6.52 1.85
N ASN A 240 -9.90 7.23 2.62
CA ASN A 240 -11.35 7.25 2.40
C ASN A 240 -11.73 7.97 1.09
N ASN A 241 -10.99 9.02 0.72
CA ASN A 241 -11.15 9.63 -0.61
C ASN A 241 -10.80 8.65 -1.73
N HIS A 242 -9.70 7.91 -1.56
CA HIS A 242 -9.28 6.87 -2.50
C HIS A 242 -10.32 5.77 -2.66
N HIS A 243 -10.80 5.18 -1.56
CA HIS A 243 -11.84 4.14 -1.61
C HIS A 243 -13.16 4.65 -2.21
N ALA A 244 -13.48 5.93 -2.06
CA ALA A 244 -14.64 6.55 -2.71
C ALA A 244 -14.47 6.70 -4.23
N PHE A 245 -13.26 6.98 -4.71
CA PHE A 245 -12.96 7.24 -6.12
C PHE A 245 -11.68 6.53 -6.57
N GLN A 246 -11.69 5.20 -6.54
CA GLN A 246 -10.50 4.35 -6.71
C GLN A 246 -9.73 4.56 -8.01
N HIS A 247 -10.39 5.03 -9.09
CA HIS A 247 -9.73 5.32 -10.37
C HIS A 247 -9.15 6.74 -10.47
N SER A 248 -9.28 7.56 -9.43
CA SER A 248 -8.72 8.91 -9.40
C SER A 248 -7.20 8.85 -9.38
N ALA A 249 -6.54 9.75 -10.11
CA ALA A 249 -5.09 9.98 -9.98
C ALA A 249 -4.75 10.87 -8.77
N ARG A 250 -5.75 11.54 -8.19
CA ARG A 250 -5.63 12.47 -7.06
C ARG A 250 -6.41 11.93 -5.86
N HIS A 251 -5.74 11.70 -4.74
CA HIS A 251 -6.42 11.30 -3.51
C HIS A 251 -6.75 12.50 -2.62
N SER A 252 -6.02 13.61 -2.76
CA SER A 252 -6.32 14.89 -2.12
C SER A 252 -7.54 15.58 -2.74
N LEU A 253 -8.76 15.29 -2.29
CA LEU A 253 -9.94 15.96 -2.87
C LEU A 253 -10.13 17.39 -2.37
N GLU A 254 -9.50 17.75 -1.25
CA GLU A 254 -9.48 19.10 -0.70
C GLU A 254 -8.18 19.85 -1.00
N TRP A 255 -8.21 21.18 -0.97
CA TRP A 255 -7.06 22.04 -1.31
C TRP A 255 -5.91 21.95 -0.29
N TRP A 256 -6.22 21.68 0.98
CA TRP A 256 -5.24 21.57 2.07
C TRP A 256 -4.64 20.17 2.20
N GLN A 257 -5.18 19.19 1.48
CA GLN A 257 -4.71 17.81 1.51
C GLN A 257 -3.43 17.68 0.68
N ILE A 258 -2.29 17.54 1.36
CA ILE A 258 -1.00 17.35 0.70
C ILE A 258 -0.96 15.97 0.04
N ASP A 259 -0.70 15.93 -1.26
CA ASP A 259 -0.58 14.71 -2.05
C ASP A 259 0.62 14.86 -2.99
N VAL A 260 1.78 14.47 -2.48
CA VAL A 260 3.06 14.59 -3.17
C VAL A 260 3.04 13.84 -4.50
N THR A 261 2.44 12.65 -4.52
CA THR A 261 2.32 11.82 -5.72
C THR A 261 1.48 12.51 -6.79
N TRP A 262 0.38 13.15 -6.39
CA TRP A 262 -0.44 13.95 -7.30
C TRP A 262 0.34 15.11 -7.91
N TYR A 263 1.17 15.80 -7.13
CA TYR A 263 2.00 16.89 -7.66
C TYR A 263 2.99 16.39 -8.72
N VAL A 264 3.57 15.20 -8.53
CA VAL A 264 4.42 14.55 -9.54
C VAL A 264 3.62 14.20 -10.80
N ILE A 265 2.44 13.59 -10.64
CA ILE A 265 1.56 13.25 -11.78
C ILE A 265 1.16 14.51 -12.55
N ARG A 266 0.82 15.60 -11.84
CA ARG A 266 0.49 16.88 -12.47
C ARG A 266 1.66 17.49 -13.21
N PHE A 267 2.87 17.43 -12.66
CA PHE A 267 4.06 17.87 -13.38
C PHE A 267 4.24 17.07 -14.67
N LEU A 268 4.13 15.73 -14.59
CA LEU A 268 4.23 14.86 -15.77
C LEU A 268 3.13 15.13 -16.80
N GLU A 269 1.92 15.44 -16.36
CA GLU A 269 0.81 15.82 -17.25
C GLU A 269 1.08 17.16 -17.95
N LEU A 270 1.59 18.16 -17.21
CA LEU A 270 1.94 19.47 -17.76
C LEU A 270 3.01 19.39 -18.84
N VAL A 271 4.00 18.50 -18.69
CA VAL A 271 5.04 18.28 -19.71
C VAL A 271 4.64 17.24 -20.77
N GLY A 272 3.40 16.77 -20.76
CA GLY A 272 2.85 15.87 -21.78
C GLY A 272 3.25 14.39 -21.65
N LEU A 273 3.87 13.98 -20.54
CA LEU A 273 4.27 12.60 -20.27
C LEU A 273 3.16 11.79 -19.59
N ALA A 274 2.32 12.39 -18.75
CA ALA A 274 1.12 11.71 -18.24
C ALA A 274 -0.10 12.11 -19.08
N THR A 275 -0.82 11.11 -19.57
CA THR A 275 -2.01 11.29 -20.41
C THR A 275 -3.20 10.52 -19.83
N GLU A 276 -4.42 10.86 -20.27
CA GLU A 276 -5.66 10.23 -19.78
C GLU A 276 -5.77 10.23 -18.24
N VAL A 277 -5.37 11.34 -17.62
CA VAL A 277 -5.41 11.51 -16.16
C VAL A 277 -6.86 11.58 -15.69
N LYS A 278 -7.26 10.63 -14.86
CA LYS A 278 -8.63 10.48 -14.36
C LYS A 278 -8.80 11.23 -13.05
N LEU A 279 -9.89 11.97 -12.95
CA LEU A 279 -10.33 12.66 -11.74
C LEU A 279 -11.84 12.44 -11.55
N PRO A 280 -12.33 12.40 -10.30
CA PRO A 280 -13.76 12.36 -10.04
C PRO A 280 -14.40 13.67 -10.51
N THR A 281 -15.43 13.56 -11.34
CA THR A 281 -16.26 14.69 -11.75
C THR A 281 -17.06 15.24 -10.57
N GLU A 282 -17.43 16.51 -10.62
CA GLU A 282 -18.30 17.10 -9.60
C GLU A 282 -19.64 16.38 -9.49
N THR A 283 -20.16 15.85 -10.60
CA THR A 283 -21.36 15.02 -10.61
C THR A 283 -21.16 13.72 -9.83
N GLN A 284 -20.05 13.00 -10.04
CA GLN A 284 -19.73 11.79 -9.28
C GLN A 284 -19.56 12.08 -7.78
N LYS A 285 -18.92 13.19 -7.42
CA LYS A 285 -18.80 13.62 -6.03
C LYS A 285 -20.16 13.92 -5.40
N LYS A 286 -21.01 14.67 -6.08
CA LYS A 286 -22.38 14.98 -5.61
C LYS A 286 -23.23 13.73 -5.48
N GLN A 287 -23.17 12.82 -6.44
CA GLN A 287 -23.89 11.54 -6.37
C GLN A 287 -23.45 10.71 -5.16
N LYS A 288 -22.14 10.60 -4.92
CA LYS A 288 -21.62 9.91 -3.74
C LYS A 288 -22.07 10.59 -2.46
N ALA A 289 -21.99 11.92 -2.37
CA ALA A 289 -22.45 12.69 -1.20
C ALA A 289 -23.95 12.53 -0.93
N LEU A 290 -24.79 12.53 -1.96
CA LEU A 290 -26.23 12.29 -1.84
C LEU A 290 -26.53 10.87 -1.35
N SER A 291 -25.84 9.86 -1.91
CA SER A 291 -25.93 8.48 -1.43
C SER A 291 -25.57 8.38 0.05
N ASN A 292 -24.52 9.08 0.50
CA ASN A 292 -24.14 9.11 1.92
C ASN A 292 -25.27 9.67 2.80
N LYS A 293 -25.91 10.76 2.35
CA LYS A 293 -27.01 11.40 3.08
C LYS A 293 -28.22 10.48 3.21
N MET A 294 -28.63 9.83 2.12
CA MET A 294 -29.75 8.88 2.13
C MET A 294 -29.49 7.70 3.08
N ILE A 295 -28.30 7.10 3.02
CA ILE A 295 -27.92 6.00 3.92
C ILE A 295 -27.91 6.45 5.39
N TYR A 296 -27.45 7.66 5.66
CA TYR A 296 -27.46 8.22 7.01
C TYR A 296 -28.89 8.40 7.53
N GLU A 297 -29.78 8.99 6.74
CA GLU A 297 -31.20 9.19 7.08
C GLU A 297 -31.90 7.85 7.35
N GLU A 298 -31.67 6.83 6.52
CA GLU A 298 -32.17 5.47 6.75
C GLU A 298 -31.67 4.86 8.06
N LYS A 299 -30.37 4.99 8.37
CA LYS A 299 -29.79 4.50 9.63
C LYS A 299 -30.42 5.20 10.84
N GLN A 300 -30.66 6.52 10.77
CA GLN A 300 -31.33 7.25 11.85
C GLN A 300 -32.77 6.78 12.05
N GLN A 301 -33.53 6.62 10.97
CA GLN A 301 -34.90 6.14 11.04
C GLN A 301 -35.00 4.73 11.63
N GLN A 302 -34.06 3.83 11.30
CA GLN A 302 -33.99 2.50 11.90
C GLN A 302 -33.66 2.54 13.39
N LEU A 303 -32.75 3.41 13.81
CA LEU A 303 -32.39 3.59 15.23
C LEU A 303 -33.56 4.13 16.04
N GLU A 304 -34.26 5.14 15.54
CA GLU A 304 -35.48 5.66 16.16
C GLU A 304 -36.55 4.59 16.29
N THR A 305 -36.76 3.79 15.24
CA THR A 305 -37.74 2.70 15.24
C THR A 305 -37.39 1.63 16.27
N LYS A 306 -36.11 1.23 16.36
CA LYS A 306 -35.62 0.30 17.39
C LYS A 306 -35.79 0.86 18.80
N SER A 307 -35.50 2.14 19.01
CA SER A 307 -35.68 2.81 20.30
C SER A 307 -37.15 2.86 20.72
N LYS A 308 -38.06 3.19 19.80
CA LYS A 308 -39.51 3.18 20.04
C LYS A 308 -40.00 1.78 20.41
N MET A 309 -39.56 0.74 19.69
CA MET A 309 -39.90 -0.65 20.01
C MET A 309 -39.37 -1.10 21.38
N ALA A 310 -38.13 -0.71 21.73
CA ALA A 310 -37.55 -1.02 23.03
C ALA A 310 -38.33 -0.37 24.18
N ASN A 311 -38.73 0.89 24.04
CA ASN A 311 -39.56 1.60 25.03
C ASN A 311 -40.96 0.98 25.16
N LEU A 312 -41.59 0.58 24.05
CA LEU A 312 -42.87 -0.12 24.05
C LEU A 312 -42.80 -1.48 24.77
N LYS A 313 -41.70 -2.22 24.61
CA LYS A 313 -41.48 -3.48 25.36
C LYS A 313 -41.32 -3.23 26.86
N LYS A 314 -40.62 -2.16 27.25
CA LYS A 314 -40.39 -1.79 28.64
C LYS A 314 -41.65 -1.29 29.37
N LEU A 315 -42.62 -0.72 28.63
CA LEU A 315 -43.92 -0.33 29.16
C LEU A 315 -44.90 -1.51 29.32
N ARG A 316 -44.60 -2.66 28.72
CA ARG A 316 -45.42 -3.88 28.77
C ARG A 316 -44.90 -4.92 29.76
N SER A 317 -43.77 -4.65 30.42
CA SER A 317 -43.14 -5.48 31.46
C SER A 317 -43.33 -4.85 32.83
#